data_AF-A0A9E5K8S0-F1
#
_entry.id   AF-A0A9E5K8S0-F1
#
_cell.length_a   1.000
_cell.length_b   1.000
_cell.length_c   1.000
_cell.angle_alpha   90.00
_cell.angle_beta   90.00
_cell.angle_gamma   90.00
#
_symmetry.space_group_name_H-M   'P 1'
#
loop_
_entity.id
_entity.type
_entity.pdbx_description
1 polymer ?
#
loop_
_entity_poly.entity_id
_entity_poly.type
_entity_poly.pdbx_seq_one_letter_code
_entity_poly.pdbx_strand_id
1 'polypeptide(L)'
;FLRKIFFSFLGIVAVIFAMDVGVLSPIMRTVGYSANAVLAASLIGCLCKPEPFFLKSLFGSKFLRLCGKYSFGMYLFHMPLIHWMYSQGQTFWMGFPIQVLFHVLSALGTLLVAMLFYHGYEKHFLRLKKYFENQPELVTALAS
;
A
#
# COMPACT_ATOMS: atom_id res chain seq x y z
N PHE A 1 20.79 14.62 5.51
CA PHE A 1 21.31 13.33 5.05
C PHE A 1 20.19 12.43 4.53
N LEU A 2 19.27 11.96 5.38
CA LEU A 2 18.12 11.10 5.00
C LEU A 2 17.31 11.61 3.79
N ARG A 3 17.05 12.91 3.70
CA ARG A 3 16.33 13.51 2.56
C ARG A 3 17.04 13.33 1.22
N LYS A 4 18.38 13.44 1.19
CA LYS A 4 19.17 13.24 -0.04
C LYS A 4 19.07 11.78 -0.48
N ILE A 5 19.15 10.84 0.48
CA ILE A 5 18.93 9.42 0.24
C ILE A 5 17.54 9.19 -0.34
N PHE A 6 16.49 9.74 0.26
CA PHE A 6 15.11 9.60 -0.23
C PHE A 6 14.97 10.04 -1.69
N PHE A 7 15.40 11.26 -2.06
CA PHE A 7 15.29 11.74 -3.44
C PHE A 7 16.15 10.94 -4.43
N SER A 8 17.35 10.51 -4.03
CA SER A 8 18.20 9.65 -4.88
C SER A 8 17.55 8.29 -5.16
N PHE A 9 17.03 7.62 -4.12
CA PHE A 9 16.36 6.33 -4.28
C PHE A 9 15.01 6.46 -4.97
N LEU A 10 14.30 7.58 -4.79
CA LEU A 10 13.08 7.89 -5.54
C LEU A 10 13.36 7.94 -7.05
N GLY A 11 14.46 8.58 -7.45
CA GLY A 11 14.91 8.60 -8.84
C GLY A 11 15.24 7.21 -9.38
N ILE A 12 15.95 6.39 -8.61
CA ILE A 12 16.29 5.00 -9.01
C ILE A 12 15.02 4.17 -9.21
N VAL A 13 14.07 4.24 -8.28
CA VAL A 13 12.79 3.52 -8.41
C VAL A 13 12.00 4.02 -9.64
N ALA A 14 11.95 5.34 -9.85
CA ALA A 14 11.27 5.91 -11.02
C ALA A 14 11.87 5.42 -12.36
N VAL A 15 13.21 5.30 -12.44
CA VAL A 15 13.89 4.76 -13.62
C VAL A 15 13.56 3.28 -13.83
N ILE A 16 13.59 2.46 -12.77
CA ILE A 16 13.25 1.03 -12.86
C ILE A 16 11.81 0.84 -13.35
N PHE A 17 10.87 1.65 -12.88
CA PHE A 17 9.48 1.65 -13.36
C PHE A 17 9.37 2.11 -14.82
N ALA A 18 10.13 3.13 -15.24
CA ALA A 18 10.13 3.62 -16.63
C ALA A 18 10.72 2.60 -17.63
N MET A 19 11.60 1.72 -17.18
CA MET A 19 12.21 0.68 -18.00
C MET A 19 11.32 -0.57 -18.16
N ASP A 20 10.10 -0.58 -17.60
CA ASP A 20 9.14 -1.70 -17.63
C ASP A 20 9.78 -3.06 -17.28
N VAL A 21 10.65 -3.04 -16.27
CA VAL A 21 11.39 -4.23 -15.85
C VAL A 21 10.40 -5.19 -15.19
N GLY A 22 10.14 -6.32 -15.85
CA GLY A 22 9.16 -7.31 -15.38
C GLY A 22 9.41 -7.76 -13.94
N VAL A 23 8.32 -7.96 -13.19
CA VAL A 23 8.32 -8.30 -11.74
C VAL A 23 9.09 -9.59 -11.39
N LEU A 24 9.21 -10.52 -12.34
CA LEU A 24 9.94 -11.78 -12.18
C LEU A 24 11.43 -11.66 -12.53
N SER A 25 11.88 -10.52 -13.08
CA SER A 25 13.26 -10.38 -13.50
C SER A 25 14.23 -10.43 -12.31
N PRO A 26 15.43 -11.02 -12.49
CA PRO A 26 16.46 -11.04 -11.44
C PRO A 26 16.83 -9.64 -10.95
N ILE A 27 16.80 -8.64 -11.84
CA ILE A 27 17.11 -7.24 -11.55
C ILE A 27 16.06 -6.61 -10.63
N MET A 28 14.76 -6.83 -10.90
CA MET A 28 13.70 -6.36 -10.01
C MET A 28 13.80 -7.00 -8.62
N ARG A 29 14.09 -8.31 -8.56
CA ARG A 29 14.18 -9.05 -7.30
C ARG A 29 15.33 -8.62 -6.41
N THR A 30 16.48 -8.29 -7.01
CA THR A 30 17.70 -7.93 -6.28
C THR A 30 17.81 -6.44 -6.05
N VAL A 31 17.77 -5.64 -7.11
CA VAL A 31 17.97 -4.19 -7.04
C VAL A 31 16.65 -3.47 -6.80
N GLY A 32 15.59 -3.86 -7.50
CA GLY A 32 14.29 -3.19 -7.42
C GLY A 32 13.67 -3.23 -6.03
N TYR A 33 13.53 -4.42 -5.43
CA TYR A 33 12.95 -4.55 -4.09
C TYR A 33 13.84 -3.96 -3.00
N SER A 34 15.17 -4.09 -3.09
CA SER A 34 16.09 -3.45 -2.13
C SER A 34 16.04 -1.92 -2.24
N ALA A 35 15.98 -1.36 -3.44
CA ALA A 35 15.82 0.08 -3.63
C ALA A 35 14.48 0.59 -3.06
N ASN A 36 13.38 -0.15 -3.27
CA ASN A 36 12.09 0.15 -2.67
C ASN A 36 12.13 0.07 -1.13
N ALA A 37 12.82 -0.92 -0.56
CA ALA A 37 12.98 -1.04 0.89
C ALA A 37 13.74 0.15 1.49
N VAL A 38 14.84 0.57 0.85
CA VAL A 38 15.61 1.75 1.28
C VAL A 38 14.80 3.03 1.11
N LEU A 39 14.04 3.17 0.02
CA LEU A 39 13.13 4.29 -0.19
C LEU A 39 12.09 4.37 0.94
N ALA A 40 11.43 3.26 1.26
CA ALA A 40 10.44 3.20 2.33
C ALA A 40 11.05 3.49 3.71
N ALA A 41 12.19 2.88 4.04
CA ALA A 41 12.89 3.10 5.30
C ALA A 41 13.35 4.56 5.45
N SER A 42 13.88 5.16 4.38
CA SER A 42 14.28 6.56 4.39
C SER A 42 13.09 7.51 4.49
N LEU A 43 11.94 7.18 3.90
CA LEU A 43 10.70 7.93 4.04
C LEU A 43 10.19 7.93 5.49
N ILE A 44 10.13 6.75 6.11
CA ILE A 44 9.74 6.63 7.53
C ILE A 44 10.71 7.40 8.42
N GLY A 45 12.03 7.26 8.19
CA GLY A 45 13.05 7.98 8.94
C GLY A 45 13.01 9.50 8.76
N CYS A 46 12.52 10.00 7.62
CA CYS A 46 12.21 11.42 7.45
C CYS A 46 10.99 11.81 8.32
N LEU A 47 9.89 11.05 8.23
CA LEU A 47 8.64 11.35 8.93
C LEU A 47 8.75 11.33 10.47
N CYS A 48 9.73 10.63 11.03
CA CYS A 48 10.01 10.62 12.48
C CYS A 48 10.72 11.89 12.97
N LYS A 49 11.20 12.77 12.08
CA LYS A 49 11.88 14.03 12.43
C LYS A 49 10.91 15.21 12.28
N PRO A 50 11.18 16.39 12.88
CA PRO A 50 10.41 17.59 12.59
C PRO A 50 10.54 17.95 11.10
N GLU A 51 9.49 17.63 10.34
CA GLU A 51 9.45 17.73 8.89
C GLU A 51 9.12 19.14 8.37
N PRO A 52 9.49 19.45 7.11
CA PRO A 52 9.01 20.65 6.43
C PRO A 52 7.50 20.53 6.14
N PHE A 53 6.85 21.69 6.05
CA PHE A 53 5.39 21.84 5.94
C PHE A 53 4.75 20.97 4.84
N PHE A 54 5.45 20.72 3.72
CA PHE A 54 4.92 19.95 2.59
C PHE A 54 4.69 18.46 2.86
N LEU A 55 5.68 17.73 3.41
CA LEU A 55 5.51 16.29 3.72
C LEU A 55 4.42 16.10 4.78
N LYS A 56 4.43 16.94 5.81
CA LYS A 56 3.40 16.93 6.86
C LYS A 56 2.00 17.20 6.30
N SER A 57 1.87 18.12 5.35
CA SER A 57 0.60 18.42 4.69
C SER A 57 0.12 17.26 3.81
N LEU A 58 1.01 16.69 3.00
CA LEU A 58 0.69 15.60 2.09
C LEU A 58 0.25 14.33 2.84
N PHE A 59 1.06 13.87 3.81
CA PHE A 59 0.76 12.69 4.63
C PHE A 59 -0.32 12.96 5.70
N GLY A 60 -0.55 14.22 6.04
CA GLY A 60 -1.65 14.65 6.91
C GLY A 60 -3.00 14.76 6.20
N SER A 61 -3.02 14.69 4.86
CA SER A 61 -4.24 14.84 4.07
C SER A 61 -5.27 13.75 4.42
N LYS A 62 -6.54 14.15 4.50
CA LYS A 62 -7.66 13.23 4.83
C LYS A 62 -7.71 12.06 3.86
N PHE A 63 -7.37 12.29 2.58
CA PHE A 63 -7.38 11.27 1.53
C PHE A 63 -6.31 10.19 1.76
N LEU A 64 -5.04 10.56 1.97
CA LEU A 64 -3.98 9.56 2.25
C LEU A 64 -4.29 8.75 3.51
N ARG A 65 -4.82 9.39 4.55
CA ARG A 65 -5.25 8.69 5.77
C ARG A 65 -6.41 7.74 5.52
N LEU A 66 -7.35 8.11 4.66
CA LEU A 66 -8.46 7.26 4.23
C LEU A 66 -7.94 6.03 3.47
N CYS A 67 -7.08 6.23 2.48
CA CYS A 67 -6.46 5.15 1.71
C CYS A 67 -5.66 4.21 2.61
N GLY A 68 -4.89 4.74 3.56
CA GLY A 68 -4.15 3.94 4.54
C GLY A 68 -5.07 3.09 5.42
N LYS A 69 -6.18 3.67 5.91
CA LYS A 69 -7.15 2.98 6.76
C LYS A 69 -7.80 1.78 6.07
N TYR A 70 -8.09 1.87 4.77
CA TYR A 70 -8.72 0.78 4.00
C TYR A 70 -7.72 -0.04 3.18
N SER A 71 -6.42 0.21 3.32
CA SER A 71 -5.37 -0.44 2.53
C SER A 71 -5.36 -1.97 2.66
N PHE A 72 -5.63 -2.48 3.86
CA PHE A 72 -5.72 -3.91 4.11
C PHE A 72 -6.87 -4.56 3.32
N GLY A 73 -8.07 -3.98 3.38
CA GLY A 73 -9.21 -4.44 2.58
C GLY A 73 -8.92 -4.36 1.08
N MET A 74 -8.30 -3.27 0.61
CA MET A 74 -7.93 -3.15 -0.81
C MET A 74 -6.94 -4.24 -1.23
N TYR A 75 -5.93 -4.54 -0.43
CA TYR A 75 -4.99 -5.62 -0.68
C TYR A 75 -5.69 -6.98 -0.80
N LEU A 76 -6.69 -7.25 0.05
CA LEU A 76 -7.40 -8.53 0.01
C LEU A 76 -8.30 -8.65 -1.23
N PHE A 77 -9.02 -7.59 -1.60
CA PHE A 77 -10.07 -7.65 -2.62
C PHE A 77 -9.64 -7.22 -4.02
N HIS A 78 -8.52 -6.51 -4.19
CA HIS A 78 -8.11 -6.05 -5.52
C HIS A 78 -7.88 -7.22 -6.49
N MET A 79 -7.16 -8.28 -6.10
CA MET A 79 -6.88 -9.41 -6.97
C MET A 79 -8.16 -10.19 -7.36
N PRO A 80 -9.02 -10.61 -6.41
CA PRO A 80 -10.28 -11.26 -6.77
C PRO A 80 -11.19 -10.39 -7.63
N LEU A 81 -11.29 -9.10 -7.32
CA LEU A 81 -12.14 -8.17 -8.08
C LEU A 81 -11.62 -7.97 -9.50
N ILE A 82 -10.31 -7.78 -9.66
CA ILE A 82 -9.67 -7.69 -10.97
C ILE A 82 -9.90 -8.96 -11.79
N HIS A 83 -9.68 -10.14 -11.21
CA HIS A 83 -9.92 -11.43 -11.90
C HIS A 83 -11.39 -11.59 -12.29
N TRP A 84 -12.32 -11.24 -11.40
CA TRP A 84 -13.74 -11.29 -11.69
C TRP A 84 -14.11 -10.32 -12.82
N MET A 85 -13.65 -9.08 -12.77
CA MET A 85 -13.88 -8.09 -13.84
C MET A 85 -13.31 -8.57 -15.19
N TYR A 86 -12.13 -9.18 -15.21
CA TYR A 86 -11.54 -9.78 -16.41
C TYR A 86 -12.35 -10.97 -16.94
N SER A 87 -12.92 -11.80 -16.07
CA SER A 87 -13.76 -12.92 -16.49
C SER A 87 -15.07 -12.47 -17.16
N GLN A 88 -15.55 -11.27 -16.83
CA GLN A 88 -16.81 -10.71 -17.34
C GLN A 88 -16.65 -9.87 -18.62
N GLY A 89 -15.42 -9.53 -19.03
CA GLY A 89 -15.19 -8.72 -20.22
C GLY A 89 -13.78 -8.91 -20.78
N GLN A 90 -13.67 -9.41 -22.01
CA GLN A 90 -12.43 -9.41 -22.78
C GLN A 90 -12.15 -8.01 -23.33
N THR A 91 -11.79 -7.04 -22.48
CA THR A 91 -11.56 -5.65 -22.90
C THR A 91 -10.08 -5.27 -22.91
N PHE A 92 -9.18 -6.22 -23.18
CA PHE A 92 -7.75 -5.88 -23.38
C PHE A 92 -7.47 -5.24 -24.76
N TRP A 93 -8.43 -5.27 -25.69
CA TRP A 93 -8.27 -4.82 -27.07
C TRP A 93 -8.99 -3.50 -27.42
N MET A 94 -9.62 -2.85 -26.44
CA MET A 94 -10.27 -1.56 -26.64
C MET A 94 -9.34 -0.47 -26.11
N GLY A 95 -8.88 0.42 -26.99
CA GLY A 95 -7.69 1.26 -26.82
C GLY A 95 -7.52 2.05 -25.51
N PHE A 96 -6.37 2.74 -25.40
CA PHE A 96 -5.87 3.44 -24.21
C PHE A 96 -6.91 4.10 -23.27
N PRO A 97 -7.90 4.90 -23.74
CA PRO A 97 -8.88 5.53 -22.84
C PRO A 97 -9.79 4.53 -22.10
N ILE A 98 -10.18 3.43 -22.73
CA ILE A 98 -11.04 2.41 -22.12
C ILE A 98 -10.26 1.62 -21.06
N GLN A 99 -8.98 1.36 -21.32
CA GLN A 99 -8.10 0.72 -20.35
C GLN A 99 -7.92 1.58 -19.09
N VAL A 100 -7.72 2.89 -19.25
CA VAL A 100 -7.63 3.82 -18.10
C VAL A 100 -8.94 3.83 -17.32
N LEU A 101 -10.08 3.93 -18.01
CA LEU A 101 -11.40 3.91 -17.36
C LEU A 101 -11.61 2.60 -16.57
N PHE A 102 -11.23 1.46 -17.14
CA PHE A 102 -11.32 0.17 -16.46
C PHE A 102 -10.48 0.11 -15.18
N HIS A 103 -9.23 0.60 -15.21
CA HIS A 103 -8.38 0.65 -14.02
C HIS A 103 -8.94 1.57 -12.93
N VAL A 104 -9.47 2.73 -13.34
CA VAL A 104 -10.11 3.67 -12.40
C VAL A 104 -11.35 3.03 -11.76
N LEU A 105 -12.21 2.39 -12.56
CA LEU A 105 -13.40 1.70 -12.07
C LEU A 105 -13.05 0.52 -11.16
N SER A 106 -12.03 -0.27 -11.51
CA SER A 106 -11.55 -1.37 -10.69
C SER A 106 -10.99 -0.89 -9.35
N ALA A 107 -10.21 0.20 -9.36
CA ALA A 107 -9.69 0.81 -8.14
C ALA A 107 -10.80 1.36 -7.24
N LEU A 108 -11.80 2.05 -7.82
CA LEU A 108 -12.96 2.56 -7.09
C LEU A 108 -13.83 1.43 -6.54
N GLY A 109 -14.08 0.38 -7.34
CA GLY A 109 -14.82 -0.80 -6.90
C GLY A 109 -14.11 -1.52 -5.75
N THR A 110 -12.79 -1.69 -5.84
CA THR A 110 -11.97 -2.25 -4.77
C THR A 110 -12.06 -1.42 -3.50
N LEU A 111 -11.98 -0.10 -3.62
CA LEU A 111 -12.09 0.81 -2.48
C LEU A 111 -13.47 0.70 -1.80
N LEU A 112 -14.55 0.63 -2.58
CA LEU A 112 -15.91 0.47 -2.03
C LEU A 112 -16.09 -0.86 -1.30
N VAL A 113 -15.64 -1.96 -1.90
CA VAL A 113 -15.69 -3.29 -1.26
C VAL A 113 -14.82 -3.31 0.01
N ALA A 114 -13.63 -2.72 -0.05
CA ALA A 114 -12.75 -2.59 1.12
C ALA A 114 -13.39 -1.75 2.23
N MET A 115 -14.09 -0.66 1.89
CA MET A 115 -14.82 0.14 2.87
C MET A 115 -15.95 -0.65 3.52
N LEU A 116 -16.72 -1.42 2.74
CA LEU A 116 -17.79 -2.27 3.27
C LEU A 116 -17.22 -3.35 4.19
N PHE A 117 -16.15 -4.02 3.77
CA PHE A 117 -15.46 -5.02 4.58
C PHE A 117 -14.91 -4.43 5.88
N TYR A 118 -14.31 -3.25 5.82
CA TYR A 118 -13.77 -2.58 6.99
C TYR A 118 -14.85 -2.28 8.03
N HIS A 119 -15.98 -1.73 7.59
CA HIS A 119 -17.08 -1.38 8.50
C HIS A 119 -17.85 -2.61 9.00
N GLY A 120 -18.00 -3.64 8.16
CA GLY A 120 -18.72 -4.87 8.48
C GLY A 120 -17.92 -5.84 9.35
N TYR A 121 -16.62 -6.02 9.09
CA TYR A 121 -15.81 -7.05 9.74
C TYR A 121 -14.61 -6.46 10.48
N GLU A 122 -13.72 -5.76 9.79
CA GLU A 122 -12.41 -5.38 10.34
C GLU A 122 -12.52 -4.55 11.63
N LYS A 123 -13.42 -3.56 11.65
CA LYS A 123 -13.68 -2.73 12.82
C LYS A 123 -14.12 -3.54 14.04
N HIS A 124 -14.85 -4.64 13.84
CA HIS A 124 -15.30 -5.51 14.93
C HIS A 124 -14.13 -6.32 15.48
N PHE A 125 -13.34 -6.95 14.62
CA PHE A 125 -12.15 -7.70 15.04
C PHE A 125 -11.09 -6.81 15.73
N LEU A 126 -10.90 -5.58 15.26
CA LEU A 126 -10.01 -4.62 15.92
C LEU A 126 -10.50 -4.23 17.32
N ARG A 127 -11.80 -4.26 17.59
CA ARG A 127 -12.33 -4.07 18.96
C ARG A 127 -12.00 -5.26 19.85
N LEU A 128 -11.97 -6.47 19.31
CA LEU A 128 -11.61 -7.67 20.08
C LEU A 128 -10.12 -7.64 20.50
N LYS A 129 -9.24 -7.06 19.68
CA LYS A 129 -7.80 -6.94 20.00
C LYS A 129 -7.55 -6.24 21.34
N LYS A 130 -8.40 -5.27 21.71
CA LYS A 130 -8.29 -4.54 22.99
C LYS A 130 -8.34 -5.44 24.23
N TYR A 131 -8.92 -6.63 24.13
CA TYR A 131 -9.00 -7.58 25.24
C TYR A 131 -7.73 -8.43 25.40
N PHE A 132 -6.85 -8.46 24.40
CA PHE A 132 -5.61 -9.26 24.41
C PHE A 132 -4.34 -8.42 24.62
N GLU A 133 -4.43 -7.09 24.53
CA GLU A 133 -3.27 -6.18 24.52
C GLU A 133 -2.71 -5.86 25.94
N ASN A 134 -3.27 -6.47 27.00
CA ASN A 134 -2.98 -6.14 28.41
C ASN A 134 -2.50 -7.32 29.29
N GLN A 135 -1.81 -8.32 28.75
CA GLN A 135 -1.24 -9.40 29.58
C GLN A 135 0.30 -9.51 29.47
N PRO A 136 1.05 -8.48 29.90
CA PRO A 136 2.50 -8.60 30.05
C PRO A 136 2.86 -9.74 31.03
N GLU A 137 2.03 -9.98 32.04
CA GLU A 137 2.26 -11.00 33.07
C GLU A 137 2.27 -12.44 32.54
N LEU A 138 1.40 -12.78 31.57
CA LEU A 138 1.37 -14.12 30.97
C LEU A 138 2.59 -14.41 30.10
N VAL A 139 3.16 -13.40 29.45
CA VAL A 139 4.37 -13.56 28.63
C VAL A 139 5.59 -13.82 29.52
N THR A 140 5.69 -13.14 30.66
CA THR A 140 6.72 -13.43 31.68
C THR A 140 6.53 -14.77 32.37
N ALA A 141 5.29 -15.18 32.67
CA ALA A 141 5.01 -16.45 33.36
C ALA A 141 5.22 -17.71 32.49
N LEU A 142 5.15 -17.58 31.16
CA LEU A 142 5.49 -18.66 30.23
C LEU A 142 6.98 -18.71 29.86
N ALA A 143 7.75 -17.68 30.24
CA ALA A 143 9.19 -17.57 29.99
C ALA A 143 10.06 -18.00 31.18
N SER A 144 9.46 -18.31 32.34
CA SER A 144 10.09 -18.88 33.55
C SER A 144 9.82 -20.36 33.69
#